data_AF-A0A1B7XA11-F1
#
_entry.id   AF-A0A1B7XA11-F1
#
_cell.length_a   1.000
_cell.length_b   1.000
_cell.length_c   1.000
_cell.angle_alpha   90.00
_cell.angle_beta   90.00
_cell.angle_gamma   90.00
#
_symmetry.space_group_name_H-M   'P 1'
#
loop_
_entity.id
_entity.type
_entity.pdbx_description
1 polymer ?
#
loop_
_entity_poly.entity_id
_entity_poly.type
_entity_poly.pdbx_seq_one_letter_code
_entity_poly.pdbx_strand_id
1 'polypeptide(L)'
;MPLNDGSAFEVTQEFVAELAPLYPNVDVSQALRAMKGWLIGNQTRRKTRRGIKAFITSWLSREQDKPRAAAVPQHGQVPQPRSYRECVDLEQRQEVEYLNQLREELNATGTNGADSLGAGQAQPALASGESVSRNRA
;
A
#
# COMPACT_ATOMS: atom_id res chain seq x y z
N MET A 1 15.04 19.43 22.93
CA MET A 1 13.86 18.62 23.32
C MET A 1 13.03 19.36 24.32
N PRO A 2 11.70 19.41 24.18
CA PRO A 2 10.84 20.15 25.10
C PRO A 2 10.82 19.48 26.49
N LEU A 3 10.91 20.30 27.53
CA LEU A 3 10.88 19.89 28.93
C LEU A 3 9.57 20.29 29.59
N ASN A 4 9.35 19.78 30.80
CA ASN A 4 8.14 20.02 31.58
C ASN A 4 8.06 21.45 32.15
N ASP A 5 9.20 22.11 32.38
CA ASP A 5 9.32 23.49 32.84
C ASP A 5 9.10 24.52 31.72
N GLY A 6 8.67 24.06 30.53
CA GLY A 6 8.49 24.91 29.34
C GLY A 6 9.78 25.22 28.59
N SER A 7 10.94 24.90 29.17
CA SER A 7 12.23 25.08 28.50
C SER A 7 12.53 23.97 27.51
N ALA A 8 13.66 24.08 26.81
CA ALA A 8 14.17 23.04 25.93
C ALA A 8 15.56 22.58 26.38
N PHE A 9 15.77 21.27 26.37
CA PHE A 9 17.10 20.67 26.41
C PHE A 9 17.77 20.82 25.04
N GLU A 10 18.92 21.47 24.98
CA GLU A 10 19.67 21.62 23.74
C GLU A 10 20.36 20.31 23.36
N VAL A 11 20.19 19.90 22.12
CA VAL A 11 20.85 18.73 21.53
C VAL A 11 21.86 19.29 20.56
N THR A 12 23.12 19.35 20.97
CA THR A 12 24.24 19.84 20.16
C THR A 12 24.82 18.71 19.31
N GLN A 13 25.58 19.07 18.28
CA GLN A 13 26.29 18.08 17.46
C GLN A 13 27.32 17.30 18.29
N GLU A 14 27.97 17.96 19.25
CA GLU A 14 28.89 17.33 20.21
C GLU A 14 28.20 16.24 21.03
N PHE A 15 27.00 16.53 21.54
CA PHE A 15 26.22 15.55 22.29
C PHE A 15 25.84 14.33 21.45
N VAL A 16 25.56 14.52 20.15
CA VAL A 16 25.34 13.39 19.22
C VAL A 16 26.64 12.61 19.00
N ALA A 17 27.76 13.30 18.85
CA ALA A 17 29.07 12.69 18.65
C ALA A 17 29.54 11.88 19.88
N GLU A 18 29.18 12.30 21.09
CA GLU A 18 29.42 11.53 22.33
C GLU A 18 28.61 10.23 22.39
N LEU A 19 27.35 10.27 21.93
CA LEU A 19 26.45 9.11 22.00
C LEU A 19 26.65 8.11 20.86
N ALA A 20 27.00 8.59 19.66
CA ALA A 20 27.20 7.75 18.47
C ALA A 20 28.10 6.51 18.70
N PRO A 21 29.32 6.62 19.29
CA PRO A 21 30.17 5.45 19.52
C PRO A 21 29.64 4.51 20.62
N LEU A 22 28.79 4.99 21.53
CA LEU A 22 28.19 4.18 22.60
C LEU A 22 27.05 3.30 22.10
N TYR A 23 26.39 3.71 21.01
CA TYR A 23 25.22 3.04 20.47
C TYR A 23 25.38 2.69 18.96
N PRO A 24 26.34 1.81 18.60
CA PRO A 24 26.74 1.59 17.20
C PRO A 24 25.63 1.04 16.28
N ASN A 25 24.64 0.35 16.84
CA ASN A 25 23.53 -0.24 16.08
C ASN A 25 22.35 0.74 15.86
N VAL A 26 22.47 1.98 16.34
CA VAL A 26 21.38 2.96 16.34
C VAL A 26 21.80 4.21 15.57
N ASP A 27 20.94 4.67 14.66
CA ASP A 27 21.04 6.03 14.14
C ASP A 27 20.59 7.02 15.23
N VAL A 28 21.56 7.52 16.00
CA VAL A 28 21.32 8.44 17.13
C VAL A 28 20.60 9.70 16.69
N SER A 29 20.94 10.26 15.53
CA SER A 29 20.29 11.48 15.02
C SER A 29 18.80 11.23 14.75
N GLN A 30 18.49 10.12 14.09
CA GLN A 30 17.11 9.74 13.83
C GLN A 30 16.34 9.41 15.12
N ALA A 31 16.97 8.70 16.05
CA ALA A 31 16.36 8.39 17.35
C ALA A 31 16.02 9.66 18.14
N LEU A 32 16.91 10.66 18.16
CA LEU A 32 16.66 11.94 18.84
C LEU A 32 15.49 12.72 18.20
N ARG A 33 15.31 12.64 16.87
CA ARG A 33 14.12 13.21 16.20
C ARG A 33 12.84 12.49 16.64
N ALA A 34 12.87 11.16 16.70
CA ALA A 34 11.73 10.36 17.17
C ALA A 34 11.37 10.69 18.63
N MET A 35 12.38 10.77 19.51
CA MET A 35 12.21 11.21 20.90
C MET A 35 11.59 12.60 21.00
N LYS A 36 12.05 13.57 20.19
CA LYS A 36 11.47 14.93 20.15
C LYS A 36 10.00 14.89 19.72
N GLY A 37 9.67 14.14 18.67
CA GLY A 37 8.29 13.96 18.21
C GLY A 37 7.39 13.36 19.30
N TRP A 38 7.89 12.34 20.01
CA TRP A 38 7.17 11.72 21.12
C TRP A 38 6.88 12.70 22.26
N LEU A 39 7.84 13.55 22.64
CA LEU A 39 7.67 14.56 23.69
C LEU A 39 6.74 15.71 23.27
N ILE A 40 6.66 16.02 21.97
CA ILE A 40 5.70 17.00 21.43
C ILE A 40 4.28 16.44 21.52
N GLY A 41 4.08 15.18 21.11
CA GLY A 41 2.76 14.53 21.17
C GLY A 41 2.29 14.16 22.58
N ASN A 42 3.21 14.01 23.54
CA ASN A 42 2.90 13.57 24.91
C ASN A 42 3.30 14.65 25.95
N GLN A 43 2.55 15.75 25.97
CA GLN A 43 2.80 16.90 26.84
C GLN A 43 2.98 16.53 28.33
N THR A 44 2.08 15.68 28.84
CA THR A 44 2.07 15.24 30.25
C THR A 44 3.25 14.33 30.61
N ARG A 45 3.94 13.78 29.60
CA ARG A 45 5.09 12.87 29.78
C ARG A 45 6.44 13.51 29.49
N ARG A 46 6.47 14.83 29.28
CA ARG A 46 7.72 15.59 29.14
C ARG A 46 8.62 15.39 30.35
N LYS A 47 9.92 15.36 30.11
CA LYS A 47 10.92 15.09 31.15
C LYS A 47 11.37 16.38 31.83
N THR A 48 11.96 16.22 33.02
CA THR A 48 12.68 17.28 33.73
C THR A 48 14.09 17.43 33.17
N ARG A 49 14.76 18.54 33.46
CA ARG A 49 16.18 18.74 33.13
C ARG A 49 17.08 17.62 33.65
N ARG A 50 16.78 17.12 34.85
CA ARG A 50 17.53 16.00 35.47
C ARG A 50 17.22 14.67 34.78
N GLY A 51 15.96 14.44 34.40
CA GLY A 51 15.49 13.16 33.86
C GLY A 51 15.68 12.97 32.35
N ILE A 52 15.96 14.04 31.58
CA ILE A 52 16.03 13.94 30.12
C ILE A 52 17.21 13.08 29.64
N LYS A 53 18.38 13.15 30.31
CA LYS A 53 19.53 12.31 29.96
C LYS A 53 19.23 10.82 30.16
N ALA A 54 18.64 10.46 31.30
CA ALA A 54 18.22 9.08 31.59
C ALA A 54 17.15 8.57 30.60
N PHE A 55 16.27 9.45 30.15
CA PHE A 55 15.30 9.12 29.11
C PHE A 55 15.99 8.81 27.77
N ILE A 56 16.94 9.64 27.35
CA ILE A 56 17.70 9.45 26.10
C ILE A 56 18.48 8.13 26.15
N THR A 57 19.24 7.87 27.21
CA THR A 57 20.04 6.65 27.33
C THR A 57 19.17 5.40 27.38
N SER A 58 18.06 5.43 28.11
CA SER A 58 17.11 4.31 28.14
C SER A 58 16.45 4.07 26.78
N TRP A 59 16.14 5.13 26.02
CA TRP A 59 15.60 5.00 24.67
C TRP A 59 16.62 4.37 23.72
N LEU A 60 17.85 4.88 23.70
CA LEU A 60 18.91 4.39 22.82
C LEU A 60 19.29 2.94 23.13
N SER A 61 19.36 2.55 24.41
CA SER A 61 19.57 1.15 24.79
C SER A 61 18.50 0.24 24.19
N ARG A 62 17.22 0.62 24.30
CA ARG A 62 16.12 -0.18 23.74
C ARG A 62 16.15 -0.22 22.21
N GLU A 63 16.51 0.87 21.55
CA GLU A 63 16.67 0.87 20.09
C GLU A 63 17.83 -0.04 19.64
N GLN A 64 18.93 -0.06 20.40
CA GLN A 64 20.08 -0.92 20.10
C GLN A 64 19.74 -2.40 20.21
N ASP A 65 18.94 -2.78 21.21
CA ASP A 65 18.55 -4.16 21.45
C ASP A 65 17.45 -4.66 20.51
N LYS A 66 16.87 -3.78 19.69
CA LYS A 66 15.84 -4.19 18.73
C LYS A 66 16.46 -5.08 17.65
N PRO A 67 15.87 -6.25 17.38
CA PRO A 67 16.26 -7.02 16.21
C PRO A 67 15.96 -6.18 14.98
N ARG A 68 17.01 -5.85 14.21
CA ARG A 68 16.81 -5.26 12.88
C ARG A 68 16.00 -6.28 12.10
N ALA A 69 14.78 -5.93 11.70
CA ALA A 69 14.02 -6.77 10.79
C ALA A 69 14.94 -7.04 9.60
N ALA A 70 15.33 -8.30 9.42
CA ALA A 70 16.08 -8.72 8.25
C ALA A 70 15.30 -8.16 7.07
N ALA A 71 15.97 -7.38 6.21
CA ALA A 71 15.33 -6.82 5.04
C ALA A 71 14.67 -7.98 4.32
N VAL A 72 13.33 -8.05 4.39
CA VAL A 72 12.59 -9.06 3.66
C VAL A 72 12.98 -8.80 2.22
N PRO A 73 13.62 -9.75 1.52
CA PRO A 73 13.89 -9.56 0.10
C PRO A 73 12.53 -9.25 -0.51
N GLN A 74 12.43 -8.09 -1.16
CA GLN A 74 11.24 -7.65 -1.87
C GLN A 74 11.03 -8.61 -3.04
N HIS A 75 10.57 -9.82 -2.76
CA HIS A 75 10.10 -10.78 -3.75
C HIS A 75 8.86 -10.15 -4.36
N GLY A 76 9.00 -9.72 -5.62
CA GLY A 76 7.95 -9.30 -6.54
C GLY A 76 6.71 -8.72 -5.88
N GLN A 77 6.68 -7.40 -5.70
CA GLN A 77 5.44 -6.70 -5.37
C GLN A 77 4.44 -6.91 -6.52
N VAL A 78 3.58 -7.92 -6.39
CA VAL A 78 2.36 -8.01 -7.18
C VAL A 78 1.53 -6.79 -6.76
N PRO A 79 1.10 -5.92 -7.69
CA PRO A 79 0.29 -4.76 -7.34
C PRO A 79 -0.95 -5.24 -6.60
N GLN A 80 -1.03 -4.91 -5.32
CA GLN A 80 -2.18 -5.28 -4.50
C GLN A 80 -3.39 -4.47 -4.99
N PRO A 81 -4.49 -5.11 -5.41
CA PRO A 81 -5.70 -4.40 -5.81
C PRO A 81 -6.18 -3.54 -4.64
N ARG A 82 -6.57 -2.28 -4.91
CA ARG A 82 -6.90 -1.32 -3.85
C ARG A 82 -8.20 -1.66 -3.14
N SER A 83 -8.98 -2.57 -3.69
CA SER A 83 -10.16 -3.15 -3.06
C SER A 83 -10.45 -4.55 -3.60
N TYR A 84 -11.15 -5.35 -2.80
CA TYR A 84 -11.66 -6.67 -3.21
C TYR A 84 -12.50 -6.60 -4.50
N ARG A 85 -13.26 -5.51 -4.66
CA ARG A 85 -14.10 -5.27 -5.85
C ARG A 85 -13.27 -5.16 -7.14
N GLU A 86 -12.14 -4.47 -7.08
CA GLU A 86 -11.22 -4.32 -8.22
C GLU A 86 -10.55 -5.66 -8.59
N CYS A 87 -10.32 -6.53 -7.59
CA CYS A 87 -9.81 -7.88 -7.83
C CYS A 87 -10.81 -8.74 -8.62
N VAL A 88 -12.08 -8.72 -8.21
CA VAL A 88 -13.16 -9.47 -8.85
C VAL A 88 -13.44 -8.95 -10.27
N ASP A 89 -13.46 -7.61 -10.44
CA ASP A 89 -13.67 -6.98 -11.75
C ASP A 89 -12.56 -7.35 -12.77
N LEU A 90 -11.32 -7.53 -12.29
CA LEU A 90 -10.19 -7.95 -13.14
C LEU A 90 -10.28 -9.44 -13.51
N GLU A 91 -10.63 -10.30 -12.56
CA GLU A 91 -10.80 -11.74 -12.81
C GLU A 91 -11.88 -12.00 -13.85
N GLN A 92 -13.03 -11.32 -13.74
CA GLN A 92 -14.11 -11.42 -14.71
C GLN A 92 -13.73 -10.90 -16.10
N ARG A 93 -12.95 -9.82 -16.19
CA ARG A 93 -12.45 -9.33 -17.49
C ARG A 93 -11.51 -10.34 -18.16
N GLN A 94 -10.57 -10.90 -17.40
CA GLN A 94 -9.63 -11.90 -17.90
C GLN A 94 -10.37 -13.17 -18.36
N GLU A 95 -11.37 -13.62 -17.61
CA GLU A 95 -12.18 -14.78 -17.98
C GLU A 95 -12.96 -14.53 -19.28
N VAL A 96 -13.59 -13.35 -19.44
CA VAL A 96 -14.30 -12.99 -20.67
C VAL A 96 -13.34 -12.92 -21.87
N GLU A 97 -12.17 -12.32 -21.71
CA GLU A 97 -11.14 -12.25 -22.76
C GLU A 97 -10.65 -13.64 -23.15
N TYR A 98 -10.37 -14.49 -22.17
CA TYR A 98 -9.95 -15.88 -22.38
C TYR A 98 -11.01 -16.71 -23.11
N LEU A 99 -12.28 -16.57 -22.73
CA LEU A 99 -13.38 -17.26 -23.41
C LEU A 99 -13.59 -16.76 -24.84
N ASN A 100 -13.43 -15.46 -25.09
CA ASN A 100 -13.49 -14.91 -26.44
C ASN A 100 -12.34 -15.43 -27.31
N GLN A 101 -11.12 -15.54 -26.75
CA GLN A 101 -9.98 -16.12 -27.46
C GLN A 101 -10.24 -17.59 -27.84
N LEU A 102 -10.75 -18.40 -26.91
CA LEU A 102 -11.11 -19.80 -27.20
C LEU A 102 -12.23 -19.91 -28.23
N ARG A 103 -13.22 -18.99 -28.17
CA ARG A 103 -14.30 -18.91 -29.17
C ARG A 103 -13.74 -18.64 -30.57
N GLU A 104 -12.77 -17.74 -30.67
CA GLU A 104 -12.09 -17.40 -31.92
C GLU A 104 -11.26 -18.58 -32.44
N GLU A 105 -10.54 -19.30 -31.58
CA GLU A 105 -9.78 -20.49 -31.95
C GLU A 105 -10.68 -21.60 -32.50
N LEU A 106 -11.85 -21.82 -31.90
CA LEU A 106 -12.84 -22.79 -32.38
C LEU A 106 -13.53 -22.34 -33.69
N ASN A 107 -13.80 -21.04 -33.85
CA ASN A 107 -14.33 -20.51 -35.11
C ASN A 107 -13.27 -20.55 -36.23
N ALA A 108 -11.99 -20.34 -35.91
CA ALA A 108 -10.87 -20.42 -36.84
C ALA A 108 -10.59 -21.86 -37.31
N THR A 109 -10.83 -22.85 -36.45
CA THR A 109 -10.73 -24.28 -36.80
C THR A 109 -11.97 -24.81 -37.55
N GLY A 110 -13.06 -24.04 -37.62
CA GLY A 110 -14.31 -24.41 -38.31
C GLY A 110 -14.41 -24.00 -39.79
N THR A 111 -13.38 -23.40 -40.39
CA THR A 111 -13.43 -22.90 -41.79
C THR A 111 -12.53 -23.65 -42.77
N ASN A 112 -12.36 -24.96 -42.58
CA ASN A 112 -11.89 -25.88 -43.63
C ASN A 112 -12.88 -27.05 -43.77
N GLY A 113 -14.04 -26.78 -44.37
CA GLY A 113 -15.01 -27.83 -44.72
C GLY A 113 -16.47 -27.43 -44.59
N ALA A 114 -16.92 -26.47 -45.39
CA ALA A 114 -18.35 -26.30 -45.66
C ALA A 114 -18.54 -25.73 -47.06
N ASP A 115 -18.28 -26.58 -48.06
CA ASP A 115 -18.81 -26.42 -49.41
C ASP A 115 -20.06 -27.30 -49.53
N SER A 116 -21.12 -26.73 -50.14
CA SER A 116 -22.37 -27.36 -50.57
C SER A 116 -23.47 -27.70 -49.54
N LEU A 117 -24.57 -26.93 -49.61
CA LEU A 117 -25.97 -27.35 -49.88
C LEU A 117 -27.02 -26.60 -49.03
N GLY A 118 -27.99 -26.01 -49.72
CA GLY A 118 -29.35 -25.87 -49.19
C GLY A 118 -29.87 -24.45 -49.01
N ALA A 119 -30.35 -23.88 -50.11
CA ALA A 119 -31.21 -22.69 -50.11
C ALA A 119 -32.50 -22.90 -49.30
N GLY A 120 -32.90 -21.89 -48.53
CA GLY A 120 -34.21 -21.81 -47.87
C GLY A 120 -34.52 -20.37 -47.50
N GLN A 121 -35.23 -19.67 -48.39
CA GLN A 121 -35.65 -18.27 -48.25
C GLN A 121 -36.53 -18.03 -47.02
N ALA A 122 -36.29 -16.93 -46.31
CA ALA A 122 -37.34 -16.11 -45.70
C ALA A 122 -36.84 -14.66 -45.55
N GLN A 123 -37.55 -13.73 -46.20
CA GLN A 123 -37.31 -12.29 -46.22
C GLN A 123 -37.95 -11.56 -45.01
N PRO A 124 -37.65 -10.27 -44.79
CA PRO A 124 -37.79 -9.56 -43.52
C PRO A 124 -39.12 -8.80 -43.33
N ALA A 125 -39.54 -8.58 -42.08
CA ALA A 125 -40.60 -7.63 -41.68
C ALA A 125 -40.31 -7.17 -40.22
N LEU A 126 -39.88 -5.92 -39.97
CA LEU A 126 -40.64 -4.67 -39.80
C LEU A 126 -41.60 -4.62 -38.59
N ALA A 127 -41.42 -3.54 -37.80
CA ALA A 127 -42.36 -2.88 -36.88
C ALA A 127 -42.48 -3.50 -35.47
N SER A 128 -42.48 -2.81 -34.31
CA SER A 128 -42.64 -1.39 -33.91
C SER A 128 -41.98 -1.23 -32.51
N GLY A 129 -41.53 -0.05 -32.07
CA GLY A 129 -42.31 0.91 -31.24
C GLY A 129 -42.65 0.30 -29.87
N GLU A 130 -42.34 0.82 -28.68
CA GLU A 130 -42.27 2.17 -28.10
C GLU A 130 -41.65 2.00 -26.69
N SER A 131 -40.70 2.83 -26.27
CA SER A 131 -40.89 4.00 -25.38
C SER A 131 -41.10 3.69 -23.87
N VAL A 132 -40.55 4.63 -23.08
CA VAL A 132 -40.95 5.05 -21.72
C VAL A 132 -40.02 4.65 -20.56
N SER A 133 -39.08 5.57 -20.30
CA SER A 133 -38.87 6.26 -19.01
C SER A 133 -39.36 5.60 -17.72
N ARG A 134 -38.47 5.51 -16.72
CA ARG A 134 -38.78 6.07 -15.40
C ARG A 134 -37.54 6.41 -14.58
N ASN A 135 -37.45 7.70 -14.31
CA ASN A 135 -36.71 8.35 -13.22
C ASN A 135 -37.38 8.10 -11.86
N ARG A 136 -36.64 8.46 -10.80
CA ARG A 136 -36.99 8.67 -9.35
C ARG A 136 -36.41 7.61 -8.42
N ALA A 137 -35.95 7.94 -7.23
CA ALA A 137 -35.68 9.21 -6.53
C ALA A 137 -34.75 8.87 -5.35
#